data_AF-A0A1F2SP91-F1
#
_entry.id   AF-A0A1F2SP91-F1
#
_cell.length_a   1.000
_cell.length_b   1.000
_cell.length_c   1.000
_cell.angle_alpha   90.00
_cell.angle_beta   90.00
_cell.angle_gamma   90.00
#
_symmetry.space_group_name_H-M   'P 1'
#
loop_
_entity.id
_entity.type
_entity.pdbx_description
1 polymer ?
#
loop_
_entity_poly.entity_id
_entity_poly.type
_entity_poly.pdbx_seq_one_letter_code
_entity_poly.pdbx_strand_id
1 'polypeptide(L)'
;MQQNLEQFRRQGLSVCSISYDSVEILADFTKRRGIAFPLLSDPQSEIIRAFGLLNTTIPAGHPWHGIPYPGIYIVDENGIVRSKYFQDTYQERYTAPSILLREFGSLAGTRETAVKTAHLEMKYYSSSDVVRPSLRLTLVADFQLPPKMHVYAPEVANYIPIQFKLEDSSYYRSSPADYPESEILYLPAIQETVPVYQGKFRIAQDITMAGSDILRQVLAGGRVVRVRGQLRYQACDDKICYLPQDIPLEWVFHVEPLDTERVPEAIQHPSPPRGGR
;
A
#
# COMPACT_ATOMS: atom_id res chain seq x y z
N MET A 1 -6.12 -8.01 -5.78
CA MET A 1 -5.70 -8.76 -6.99
C MET A 1 -6.78 -8.75 -8.05
N GLN A 2 -7.92 -9.43 -7.88
CA GLN A 2 -8.95 -9.54 -8.94
C GLN A 2 -9.37 -8.20 -9.56
N GLN A 3 -9.65 -7.19 -8.72
CA GLN A 3 -10.05 -5.84 -9.17
C GLN A 3 -8.99 -5.14 -10.04
N ASN A 4 -7.73 -5.56 -9.96
CA ASN A 4 -6.61 -4.97 -10.69
C ASN A 4 -5.94 -5.95 -11.68
N LEU A 5 -6.59 -7.07 -11.99
CA LEU A 5 -6.01 -8.15 -12.79
C LEU A 5 -5.56 -7.67 -14.19
N GLU A 6 -6.37 -6.85 -14.84
CA GLU A 6 -6.05 -6.29 -16.16
C GLU A 6 -4.86 -5.34 -16.13
N GLN A 7 -4.66 -4.62 -15.02
CA GLN A 7 -3.52 -3.73 -14.87
C GLN A 7 -2.22 -4.53 -14.72
N PHE A 8 -2.23 -5.63 -13.97
CA PHE A 8 -1.09 -6.55 -13.94
C PHE A 8 -0.80 -7.13 -15.32
N ARG A 9 -1.83 -7.58 -16.05
CA ARG A 9 -1.68 -8.12 -17.42
C ARG A 9 -1.09 -7.11 -18.39
N ARG A 10 -1.50 -5.84 -18.32
CA ARG A 10 -0.93 -4.75 -19.14
C ARG A 10 0.56 -4.51 -18.87
N GLN A 11 1.04 -4.83 -17.67
CA GLN A 11 2.47 -4.78 -17.32
C GLN A 11 3.20 -6.09 -17.63
N GLY A 12 2.56 -7.02 -18.35
CA GLY A 12 3.14 -8.33 -18.69
C GLY A 12 3.10 -9.36 -17.56
N LEU A 13 2.43 -9.06 -16.44
CA LEU A 13 2.33 -9.98 -15.30
C LEU A 13 1.09 -10.87 -15.37
N SER A 14 1.31 -12.16 -15.14
CA SER A 14 0.25 -13.10 -14.78
C SER A 14 0.13 -13.20 -13.26
N VAL A 15 -1.10 -13.28 -12.76
CA VAL A 15 -1.38 -13.41 -11.32
C VAL A 15 -1.78 -14.85 -11.02
N CYS A 16 -1.25 -15.41 -9.94
CA CYS A 16 -1.77 -16.62 -9.31
C CYS A 16 -1.67 -16.47 -7.79
N SER A 17 -2.36 -17.31 -7.02
CA SER A 17 -2.12 -17.42 -5.58
C SER A 17 -2.02 -18.87 -5.15
N ILE A 18 -1.28 -19.14 -4.08
CA ILE A 18 -1.18 -20.46 -3.46
C ILE A 18 -1.88 -20.39 -2.09
N SER A 19 -2.68 -21.40 -1.76
CA SER A 19 -3.29 -21.56 -0.43
C SER A 19 -3.17 -22.99 0.05
N TYR A 20 -3.19 -23.18 1.37
CA TYR A 20 -3.33 -24.48 2.01
C TYR A 20 -4.72 -25.12 1.84
N ASP A 21 -5.65 -24.43 1.19
CA ASP A 21 -6.99 -24.91 0.91
C ASP A 21 -7.00 -26.00 -0.18
N SER A 22 -7.95 -26.95 -0.09
CA SER A 22 -8.14 -27.97 -1.12
C SER A 22 -8.66 -27.38 -2.44
N VAL A 23 -8.60 -28.16 -3.52
CA VAL A 23 -9.13 -27.76 -4.83
C VAL A 23 -10.62 -27.42 -4.75
N GLU A 24 -11.41 -28.17 -3.98
CA GLU A 24 -12.85 -27.94 -3.81
C GLU A 24 -13.14 -26.62 -3.11
N ILE A 25 -12.40 -26.31 -2.03
CA ILE A 25 -12.52 -25.04 -1.30
C ILE A 25 -12.20 -23.87 -2.23
N LEU A 26 -11.09 -23.97 -2.97
CA LEU A 26 -10.65 -22.93 -3.90
C LEU A 26 -11.61 -22.76 -5.09
N ALA A 27 -12.22 -23.85 -5.58
CA ALA A 27 -13.21 -23.82 -6.65
C ALA A 27 -14.51 -23.11 -6.20
N ASP A 28 -15.00 -23.40 -4.99
CA ASP A 28 -16.15 -22.71 -4.41
C ASP A 28 -15.86 -21.21 -4.25
N PHE A 29 -14.73 -20.86 -3.63
CA PHE A 29 -14.31 -19.48 -3.44
C PHE A 29 -14.19 -18.73 -4.77
N THR A 30 -13.53 -19.34 -5.76
CA THR A 30 -13.38 -18.78 -7.11
C THR A 30 -14.72 -18.46 -7.74
N LYS A 31 -15.67 -19.41 -7.69
CA LYS A 31 -17.01 -19.24 -8.27
C LYS A 31 -17.80 -18.16 -7.55
N ARG A 32 -17.79 -18.18 -6.22
CA ARG A 32 -18.55 -17.25 -5.37
C ARG A 32 -18.05 -15.81 -5.48
N ARG A 33 -16.73 -15.63 -5.63
CA ARG A 33 -16.08 -14.30 -5.71
C ARG A 33 -15.76 -13.84 -7.13
N GLY A 34 -16.05 -14.65 -8.15
CA GLY A 34 -15.77 -14.33 -9.55
C GLY A 34 -14.27 -14.14 -9.82
N ILE A 35 -13.42 -14.98 -9.20
CA ILE A 35 -11.98 -14.91 -9.39
C ILE A 35 -11.62 -15.45 -10.77
N ALA A 36 -10.82 -14.70 -11.52
CA ALA A 36 -10.48 -14.98 -12.91
C ALA A 36 -9.00 -15.33 -13.11
N PHE A 37 -8.26 -15.55 -12.02
CA PHE A 37 -6.86 -15.97 -12.04
C PHE A 37 -6.69 -17.28 -11.24
N PRO A 38 -5.67 -18.10 -11.54
CA PRO A 38 -5.50 -19.40 -10.90
C PRO A 38 -5.28 -19.30 -9.38
N LEU A 39 -6.01 -20.13 -8.62
CA LEU A 39 -5.74 -20.44 -7.22
C LEU A 39 -5.16 -21.86 -7.15
N LEU A 40 -3.92 -21.97 -6.69
CA LEU A 40 -3.18 -23.22 -6.56
C LEU A 40 -3.38 -23.80 -5.16
N SER A 41 -3.71 -25.08 -5.10
CA SER A 41 -3.93 -25.83 -3.86
C SER A 41 -2.64 -26.45 -3.35
N ASP A 42 -2.34 -26.27 -2.07
CA ASP A 42 -1.20 -26.84 -1.35
C ASP A 42 -1.66 -27.42 0.01
N PRO A 43 -2.51 -28.46 0.03
CA PRO A 43 -3.26 -28.84 1.23
C PRO A 43 -2.40 -29.32 2.41
N GLN A 44 -1.20 -29.83 2.14
CA GLN A 44 -0.19 -30.20 3.15
C GLN A 44 0.76 -29.04 3.51
N SER A 45 0.59 -27.88 2.86
CA SER A 45 1.45 -26.72 2.97
C SER A 45 2.91 -27.03 2.64
N GLU A 46 3.18 -27.95 1.71
CA GLU A 46 4.54 -28.37 1.35
C GLU A 46 5.29 -27.23 0.65
N ILE A 47 4.64 -26.57 -0.30
CA ILE A 47 5.20 -25.42 -1.02
C ILE A 47 5.30 -24.24 -0.06
N ILE A 48 4.25 -23.96 0.71
CA ILE A 48 4.25 -22.91 1.75
C ILE A 48 5.43 -23.08 2.72
N ARG A 49 5.72 -24.31 3.16
CA ARG A 49 6.88 -24.63 4.00
C ARG A 49 8.20 -24.44 3.26
N ALA A 50 8.29 -24.87 2.00
CA ALA A 50 9.50 -24.71 1.19
C ALA A 50 9.89 -23.23 1.00
N PHE A 51 8.91 -22.33 0.93
CA PHE A 51 9.14 -20.88 0.89
C PHE A 51 9.34 -20.24 2.27
N GLY A 52 9.34 -21.02 3.35
CA GLY A 52 9.50 -20.52 4.72
C GLY A 52 8.32 -19.67 5.20
N LEU A 53 7.13 -19.85 4.62
CA LEU A 53 5.96 -18.99 4.87
C LEU A 53 4.96 -19.57 5.85
N LEU A 54 5.13 -20.80 6.32
CA LEU A 54 4.18 -21.39 7.26
C LEU A 54 4.05 -20.51 8.52
N ASN A 55 2.82 -20.22 8.93
CA ASN A 55 2.58 -19.54 10.20
C ASN A 55 2.82 -20.49 11.37
N THR A 56 3.98 -20.38 12.01
CA THR A 56 4.40 -21.23 13.14
C THR A 56 3.73 -20.86 14.46
N THR A 57 2.93 -19.78 14.52
CA THR A 57 2.16 -19.41 15.72
C THR A 57 0.92 -20.28 15.91
N ILE A 58 0.50 -21.03 14.88
CA ILE A 58 -0.67 -21.89 14.91
C ILE A 58 -0.23 -23.33 15.20
N PRO A 59 -0.60 -23.90 16.36
CA PRO A 59 -0.14 -25.22 16.76
C PRO A 59 -0.66 -26.32 15.84
N ALA A 60 0.07 -27.43 15.78
CA ALA A 60 -0.36 -28.63 15.09
C ALA A 60 -1.72 -29.12 15.66
N GLY A 61 -2.62 -29.55 14.78
CA GLY A 61 -3.97 -29.95 15.17
C GLY A 61 -4.94 -28.79 15.44
N HIS A 62 -4.57 -27.53 15.15
CA HIS A 62 -5.55 -26.44 15.07
C HIS A 62 -6.27 -26.45 13.70
N PRO A 63 -7.56 -26.08 13.58
CA PRO A 63 -8.27 -26.01 12.29
C PRO A 63 -7.66 -25.05 11.24
N TRP A 64 -6.69 -24.24 11.65
CA TRP A 64 -6.00 -23.25 10.82
C TRP A 64 -4.50 -23.57 10.65
N HIS A 65 -4.07 -24.75 11.11
CA HIS A 65 -2.70 -25.18 10.91
C HIS A 65 -2.45 -25.37 9.41
N GLY A 66 -1.39 -24.75 8.88
CA GLY A 66 -1.11 -24.70 7.44
C GLY A 66 -1.27 -23.31 6.83
N ILE A 67 -1.98 -22.39 7.49
CA ILE A 67 -2.09 -21.00 7.01
C ILE A 67 -0.69 -20.39 6.87
N PRO A 68 -0.37 -19.74 5.73
CA PRO A 68 0.89 -19.02 5.58
C PRO A 68 0.83 -17.63 6.22
N TYR A 69 1.98 -17.11 6.64
CA TYR A 69 2.19 -15.66 6.67
C TYR A 69 1.93 -15.10 5.27
N PRO A 70 1.12 -14.04 5.13
CA PRO A 70 0.80 -13.51 3.84
C PRO A 70 2.02 -12.85 3.21
N GLY A 71 2.10 -13.00 1.90
CA GLY A 71 2.95 -12.13 1.11
C GLY A 71 2.81 -12.40 -0.36
N ILE A 72 3.52 -11.58 -1.12
CA ILE A 72 3.48 -11.58 -2.58
C ILE A 72 4.91 -11.58 -3.09
N TYR A 73 5.16 -12.45 -4.06
CA TYR A 73 6.39 -12.48 -4.83
C TYR A 73 6.10 -11.95 -6.23
N ILE A 74 7.01 -11.15 -6.76
CA ILE A 74 7.13 -10.91 -8.19
C ILE A 74 8.26 -11.79 -8.69
N VAL A 75 7.96 -12.63 -9.66
CA VAL A 75 8.86 -13.66 -10.18
C VAL A 75 8.97 -13.47 -11.69
N ASP A 76 10.17 -13.57 -12.24
CA ASP A 76 10.37 -13.50 -13.69
C ASP A 76 10.10 -14.84 -14.39
N GLU A 77 10.21 -14.85 -15.72
CA GLU A 77 10.00 -16.01 -16.58
C GLU A 77 10.95 -17.19 -16.32
N ASN A 78 12.08 -16.95 -15.65
CA ASN A 78 13.06 -17.98 -15.27
C ASN A 78 12.83 -18.51 -13.84
N GLY A 79 11.78 -18.05 -13.15
CA GLY A 79 11.50 -18.44 -11.77
C GLY A 79 12.31 -17.68 -10.73
N ILE A 80 12.98 -16.58 -11.10
CA ILE A 80 13.78 -15.78 -10.17
C ILE A 80 12.89 -14.73 -9.50
N VAL A 81 12.93 -14.68 -8.17
CA VAL A 81 12.23 -13.66 -7.39
C VAL A 81 12.90 -12.30 -7.59
N ARG A 82 12.14 -11.35 -8.14
CA ARG A 82 12.57 -9.96 -8.37
C ARG A 82 12.21 -9.05 -7.20
N SER A 83 11.02 -9.23 -6.64
CA SER A 83 10.53 -8.41 -5.53
C SER A 83 9.74 -9.25 -4.52
N LYS A 84 9.75 -8.80 -3.26
CA LYS A 84 9.07 -9.45 -2.13
C LYS A 84 8.23 -8.42 -1.37
N TYR A 85 6.97 -8.74 -1.11
CA TYR A 85 6.05 -7.92 -0.34
C TYR A 85 5.51 -8.74 0.84
N PHE A 86 6.23 -8.69 1.96
CA PHE A 86 5.91 -9.39 3.21
C PHE A 86 5.82 -8.38 4.35
N GLN A 87 5.06 -8.71 5.38
CA GLN A 87 4.90 -7.89 6.58
C GLN A 87 5.13 -8.75 7.81
N ASP A 88 5.59 -8.12 8.90
CA ASP A 88 5.90 -8.81 10.15
C ASP A 88 4.65 -9.39 10.83
N THR A 89 3.48 -8.80 10.56
CA THR A 89 2.19 -9.29 11.07
C THR A 89 1.39 -9.97 9.96
N TYR A 90 0.76 -11.11 10.29
CA TYR A 90 0.01 -11.90 9.30
C TYR A 90 -1.27 -11.22 8.77
N GLN A 91 -1.66 -10.09 9.36
CA GLN A 91 -2.87 -9.36 9.01
C GLN A 91 -2.58 -8.25 7.99
N GLU A 92 -1.36 -7.71 7.99
CA GLU A 92 -1.00 -6.58 7.14
C GLU A 92 -0.70 -7.02 5.71
N ARG A 93 -1.34 -6.36 4.75
CA ARG A 93 -1.19 -6.68 3.32
C ARG A 93 -1.17 -5.42 2.48
N TYR A 94 -0.21 -5.34 1.57
CA TYR A 94 -0.22 -4.31 0.53
C TYR A 94 -1.44 -4.45 -0.37
N THR A 95 -2.03 -3.31 -0.73
CA THR A 95 -2.99 -3.26 -1.83
C THR A 95 -2.32 -3.64 -3.15
N ALA A 96 -3.09 -4.23 -4.06
CA ALA A 96 -2.58 -4.57 -5.38
C ALA A 96 -2.09 -3.34 -6.16
N PRO A 97 -2.77 -2.18 -6.10
CA PRO A 97 -2.24 -0.97 -6.72
C PRO A 97 -0.96 -0.44 -6.05
N SER A 98 -0.78 -0.56 -4.72
CA SER A 98 0.50 -0.21 -4.09
C SER A 98 1.68 -0.98 -4.69
N ILE A 99 1.46 -2.26 -5.04
CA ILE A 99 2.48 -3.08 -5.70
C ILE A 99 2.72 -2.59 -7.13
N LEU A 100 1.66 -2.35 -7.91
CA LEU A 100 1.79 -1.80 -9.26
C LEU A 100 2.53 -0.46 -9.29
N LEU A 101 2.27 0.41 -8.31
CA LEU A 101 2.96 1.69 -8.15
C LEU A 101 4.46 1.50 -7.95
N ARG A 102 4.85 0.56 -7.10
CA ARG A 102 6.26 0.34 -6.74
C ARG A 102 7.03 -0.35 -7.86
N GLU A 103 6.42 -1.34 -8.51
CA GLU A 103 7.04 -2.07 -9.61
C GLU A 103 7.11 -1.24 -10.90
N PHE A 104 6.11 -0.41 -11.18
CA PHE A 104 5.94 0.22 -12.50
C PHE A 104 5.76 1.74 -12.48
N GLY A 105 5.78 2.38 -11.30
CA GLY A 105 5.65 3.84 -11.18
C GLY A 105 4.26 4.38 -11.52
N SER A 106 3.24 3.53 -11.70
CA SER A 106 1.88 3.94 -12.09
C SER A 106 0.82 3.26 -11.25
N LEU A 107 -0.13 4.06 -10.74
CA LEU A 107 -1.36 3.56 -10.14
C LEU A 107 -2.47 3.58 -11.18
N ALA A 108 -3.43 2.66 -11.00
CA ALA A 108 -4.65 2.68 -11.77
C ALA A 108 -5.84 3.02 -10.88
N GLY A 109 -6.62 4.01 -11.31
CA GLY A 109 -8.06 4.08 -11.03
C GLY A 109 -8.46 4.55 -9.63
N THR A 110 -7.68 5.42 -8.99
CA THR A 110 -8.15 6.13 -7.78
C THR A 110 -8.46 7.59 -8.07
N ARG A 111 -9.24 8.20 -7.19
CA ARG A 111 -9.60 9.60 -7.32
C ARG A 111 -8.38 10.49 -7.12
N GLU A 112 -8.06 11.29 -8.14
CA GLU A 112 -7.04 12.33 -8.07
C GLU A 112 -7.65 13.66 -7.62
N THR A 113 -6.96 14.34 -6.71
CA THR A 113 -7.20 15.74 -6.38
C THR A 113 -6.02 16.56 -6.87
N ALA A 114 -6.29 17.56 -7.71
CA ALA A 114 -5.29 18.48 -8.22
C ALA A 114 -5.27 19.78 -7.40
N VAL A 115 -4.07 20.27 -7.12
CA VAL A 115 -3.80 21.55 -6.47
C VAL A 115 -2.82 22.31 -7.35
N LYS A 116 -3.14 23.56 -7.66
CA LYS A 116 -2.27 24.46 -8.43
C LYS A 116 -2.01 25.71 -7.62
N THR A 117 -0.73 26.01 -7.40
CA THR A 117 -0.27 27.27 -6.79
C THR A 117 0.54 28.07 -7.80
N ALA A 118 1.06 29.22 -7.39
CA ALA A 118 2.02 29.97 -8.19
C ALA A 118 3.37 29.25 -8.35
N HIS A 119 3.70 28.32 -7.44
CA HIS A 119 5.03 27.71 -7.34
C HIS A 119 5.07 26.24 -7.76
N LEU A 120 3.95 25.53 -7.69
CA LEU A 120 3.88 24.12 -8.09
C LEU A 120 2.47 23.73 -8.52
N GLU A 121 2.41 22.70 -9.35
CA GLU A 121 1.22 21.88 -9.56
C GLU A 121 1.43 20.56 -8.83
N MET A 122 0.42 20.11 -8.10
CA MET A 122 0.43 18.83 -7.40
C MET A 122 -0.84 18.05 -7.71
N LYS A 123 -0.71 16.74 -7.89
CA LYS A 123 -1.83 15.80 -7.82
C LYS A 123 -1.60 14.86 -6.67
N TYR A 124 -2.62 14.65 -5.84
CA TYR A 124 -2.54 13.66 -4.79
C TYR A 124 -3.72 12.71 -4.81
N TYR A 125 -3.46 11.46 -4.43
CA TYR A 125 -4.38 10.34 -4.56
C TYR A 125 -3.94 9.18 -3.65
N SER A 126 -4.70 8.10 -3.65
CA SER A 126 -4.42 6.90 -2.86
C SER A 126 -4.21 5.70 -3.77
N SER A 127 -3.68 4.59 -3.25
CA SER A 127 -3.66 3.32 -3.98
C SER A 127 -4.99 2.56 -3.91
N SER A 128 -5.93 2.98 -3.06
CA SER A 128 -7.28 2.41 -2.99
C SER A 128 -8.22 3.34 -2.24
N ASP A 129 -9.38 3.65 -2.83
CA ASP A 129 -10.43 4.42 -2.16
C ASP A 129 -11.33 3.55 -1.25
N VAL A 130 -11.16 2.22 -1.33
CA VAL A 130 -11.80 1.23 -0.46
C VAL A 130 -10.74 0.60 0.45
N VAL A 131 -11.03 0.57 1.74
CA VAL A 131 -10.12 0.03 2.75
C VAL A 131 -10.79 -1.06 3.57
N ARG A 132 -9.97 -1.95 4.13
CA ARG A 132 -10.40 -3.05 5.00
C ARG A 132 -9.49 -3.09 6.23
N PRO A 133 -9.90 -3.76 7.31
CA PRO A 133 -9.03 -3.93 8.48
C PRO A 133 -7.64 -4.45 8.13
N SER A 134 -6.61 -3.85 8.73
CA SER A 134 -5.19 -4.18 8.51
C SER A 134 -4.69 -4.03 7.07
N LEU A 135 -5.44 -3.38 6.18
CA LEU A 135 -4.98 -3.10 4.83
C LEU A 135 -3.90 -2.03 4.84
N ARG A 136 -2.78 -2.29 4.15
CA ARG A 136 -1.71 -1.32 3.92
C ARG A 136 -1.83 -0.74 2.53
N LEU A 137 -2.03 0.58 2.45
CA LEU A 137 -2.19 1.34 1.21
C LEU A 137 -1.17 2.47 1.15
N THR A 138 -1.00 3.03 -0.05
CA THR A 138 -0.02 4.09 -0.31
C THR A 138 -0.76 5.37 -0.70
N LEU A 139 -0.47 6.46 0.01
CA LEU A 139 -0.84 7.82 -0.39
C LEU A 139 0.26 8.36 -1.30
N VAL A 140 -0.12 9.04 -2.37
CA VAL A 140 0.82 9.57 -3.37
C VAL A 140 0.56 11.04 -3.61
N ALA A 141 1.64 11.80 -3.73
CA ALA A 141 1.63 13.18 -4.21
C ALA A 141 2.65 13.33 -5.35
N ASP A 142 2.16 13.62 -6.54
CA ASP A 142 2.95 13.94 -7.74
C ASP A 142 3.07 15.45 -7.89
N PHE A 143 4.29 15.92 -8.10
CA PHE A 143 4.63 17.33 -8.21
C PHE A 143 5.15 17.67 -9.61
N GLN A 144 4.82 18.87 -10.06
CA GLN A 144 5.42 19.53 -11.21
C GLN A 144 5.70 20.99 -10.85
N LEU A 145 6.98 21.36 -10.84
CA LEU A 145 7.41 22.73 -10.61
C LEU A 145 7.61 23.45 -11.96
N PRO A 146 7.29 24.76 -12.05
CA PRO A 146 7.66 25.57 -13.21
C PRO A 146 9.18 25.58 -13.43
N PRO A 147 9.66 25.91 -14.65
CA PRO A 147 11.07 26.08 -14.91
C PRO A 147 11.71 27.07 -13.93
N LYS A 148 12.95 26.79 -13.48
CA LYS A 148 13.72 27.60 -12.53
C LYS A 148 13.16 27.68 -11.11
N MET A 149 12.09 26.93 -10.81
CA MET A 149 11.56 26.80 -9.46
C MET A 149 12.09 25.53 -8.81
N HIS A 150 12.45 25.63 -7.53
CA HIS A 150 12.85 24.49 -6.70
C HIS A 150 12.19 24.54 -5.32
N VAL A 151 12.12 23.39 -4.67
CA VAL A 151 11.79 23.25 -3.24
C VAL A 151 12.91 22.50 -2.54
N TYR A 152 13.17 22.80 -1.27
CA TYR A 152 14.21 22.11 -0.52
C TYR A 152 13.80 20.68 -0.16
N ALA A 153 14.73 19.75 -0.31
CA ALA A 153 14.54 18.36 0.08
C ALA A 153 14.66 18.18 1.62
N PRO A 154 14.14 17.08 2.20
CA PRO A 154 14.11 16.88 3.65
C PRO A 154 15.47 16.90 4.35
N GLU A 155 16.56 16.65 3.62
CA GLU A 155 17.92 16.59 4.17
C GLU A 155 18.53 17.99 4.43
N VAL A 156 17.84 19.05 4.00
CA VAL A 156 18.34 20.41 4.11
C VAL A 156 18.50 20.86 5.57
N ALA A 157 19.54 21.64 5.87
CA ALA A 157 19.75 22.27 7.17
C ALA A 157 19.47 23.77 7.10
N ASN A 158 18.76 24.34 8.08
CA ASN A 158 18.44 25.77 8.19
C ASN A 158 17.47 26.33 7.12
N TYR A 159 16.89 25.48 6.27
CA TYR A 159 15.83 25.85 5.31
C TYR A 159 14.52 25.15 5.65
N ILE A 160 13.43 25.54 4.98
CA ILE A 160 12.12 24.91 5.15
C ILE A 160 11.93 23.86 4.05
N PRO A 161 12.10 22.56 4.36
CA PRO A 161 11.93 21.50 3.38
C PRO A 161 10.48 21.36 2.96
N ILE A 162 10.27 20.75 1.80
CA ILE A 162 8.99 20.13 1.50
C ILE A 162 8.75 18.99 2.50
N GLN A 163 7.66 19.07 3.23
CA GLN A 163 7.30 18.11 4.24
C GLN A 163 5.84 17.72 4.11
N PHE A 164 5.62 16.41 4.01
CA PHE A 164 4.30 15.82 4.08
C PHE A 164 4.05 15.28 5.50
N LYS A 165 3.01 15.79 6.17
CA LYS A 165 2.65 15.40 7.54
C LYS A 165 1.19 14.97 7.62
N LEU A 166 0.95 13.76 8.11
CA LEU A 166 -0.39 13.25 8.40
C LEU A 166 -0.79 13.58 9.84
N GLU A 167 -2.09 13.76 10.07
CA GLU A 167 -2.67 13.82 11.41
C GLU A 167 -2.63 12.44 12.07
N ASP A 168 -2.44 12.40 13.39
CA ASP A 168 -2.51 11.17 14.16
C ASP A 168 -3.97 10.68 14.27
N SER A 169 -4.17 9.37 14.19
CA SER A 169 -5.49 8.77 14.30
C SER A 169 -5.41 7.37 14.92
N SER A 170 -6.47 6.95 15.60
CA SER A 170 -6.62 5.55 16.02
C SER A 170 -7.03 4.64 14.86
N TYR A 171 -7.49 5.18 13.73
CA TYR A 171 -7.97 4.39 12.59
C TYR A 171 -6.87 3.93 11.63
N TYR A 172 -5.67 4.51 11.71
CA TYR A 172 -4.54 4.13 10.87
C TYR A 172 -3.22 4.44 11.55
N ARG A 173 -2.16 3.77 11.11
CA ARG A 173 -0.77 4.11 11.43
C ARG A 173 -0.08 4.57 10.16
N SER A 174 0.68 5.65 10.23
CA SER A 174 1.51 6.13 9.13
C SER A 174 2.92 5.55 9.22
N SER A 175 3.49 5.19 8.07
CA SER A 175 4.92 4.94 7.92
C SER A 175 5.64 6.26 7.61
N PRO A 176 6.98 6.34 7.72
CA PRO A 176 7.73 7.46 7.17
C PRO A 176 7.39 7.70 5.70
N ALA A 177 7.39 8.96 5.27
CA ALA A 177 7.23 9.31 3.87
C ALA A 177 8.51 8.95 3.10
N ASP A 178 8.30 8.41 1.90
CA ASP A 178 9.31 8.06 0.92
C ASP A 178 9.50 9.24 -0.02
N TYR A 179 10.71 9.79 -0.02
CA TYR A 179 11.12 10.92 -0.84
C TYR A 179 12.12 10.43 -1.90
N PRO A 180 12.08 10.99 -3.12
CA PRO A 180 13.01 10.60 -4.17
C PRO A 180 14.42 11.11 -3.85
N GLU A 181 15.43 10.63 -4.57
CA GLU A 181 16.77 11.21 -4.45
C GLU A 181 16.76 12.70 -4.84
N SER A 182 17.42 13.52 -4.02
CA SER A 182 17.50 14.97 -4.24
C SER A 182 18.67 15.36 -5.15
N GLU A 183 18.51 16.49 -5.83
CA GLU A 183 19.57 17.10 -6.63
C GLU A 183 20.32 18.14 -5.79
N ILE A 184 21.64 18.23 -5.95
CA ILE A 184 22.42 19.28 -5.29
C ILE A 184 22.45 20.53 -6.16
N LEU A 185 21.87 21.61 -5.65
CA LEU A 185 21.88 22.93 -6.28
C LEU A 185 22.90 23.84 -5.59
N TYR A 186 23.78 24.45 -6.39
CA TYR A 186 24.64 25.53 -5.92
C TYR A 186 23.93 26.88 -6.05
N LEU A 187 23.90 27.66 -4.98
CA LEU A 187 23.29 28.98 -4.90
C LEU A 187 24.39 30.06 -4.88
N PRO A 188 24.74 30.68 -6.03
CA PRO A 188 25.90 31.57 -6.12
C PRO A 188 25.77 32.83 -5.25
N ALA A 189 24.55 33.32 -5.04
CA ALA A 189 24.28 34.54 -4.29
C ALA A 189 24.70 34.45 -2.81
N ILE A 190 24.64 33.24 -2.24
CA ILE A 190 24.98 32.96 -0.84
C ILE A 190 26.13 31.97 -0.70
N GLN A 191 26.67 31.47 -1.81
CA GLN A 191 27.78 30.51 -1.88
C GLN A 191 27.52 29.19 -1.13
N GLU A 192 26.27 28.71 -1.14
CA GLU A 192 25.86 27.47 -0.48
C GLU A 192 25.46 26.40 -1.49
N THR A 193 25.54 25.13 -1.07
CA THR A 193 24.98 23.99 -1.80
C THR A 193 23.87 23.35 -0.98
N VAL A 194 22.72 23.14 -1.60
CA VAL A 194 21.51 22.66 -0.93
C VAL A 194 20.89 21.50 -1.71
N PRO A 195 20.37 20.46 -1.03
CA PRO A 195 19.58 19.42 -1.67
C PRO A 195 18.17 19.96 -1.99
N VAL A 196 17.74 19.79 -3.24
CA VAL A 196 16.48 20.33 -3.76
C VAL A 196 15.76 19.32 -4.65
N TYR A 197 14.48 19.58 -4.88
CA TYR A 197 13.71 18.99 -5.97
C TYR A 197 13.34 20.05 -7.00
N GLN A 198 13.42 19.66 -8.27
CA GLN A 198 13.09 20.46 -9.43
C GLN A 198 12.27 19.64 -10.42
N GLY A 199 11.54 20.31 -11.31
CA GLY A 199 10.78 19.62 -12.36
C GLY A 199 9.70 18.70 -11.80
N LYS A 200 9.74 17.42 -12.15
CA LYS A 200 8.76 16.41 -11.73
C LYS A 200 9.35 15.49 -10.67
N PHE A 201 8.60 15.28 -9.59
CA PHE A 201 8.97 14.32 -8.58
C PHE A 201 7.72 13.78 -7.86
N ARG A 202 7.88 12.69 -7.11
CA ARG A 202 6.80 12.02 -6.38
C ARG A 202 7.21 11.83 -4.93
N ILE A 203 6.29 12.11 -4.02
CA ILE A 203 6.36 11.69 -2.62
C ILE A 203 5.30 10.62 -2.39
N ALA A 204 5.66 9.55 -1.70
CA ALA A 204 4.72 8.49 -1.32
C ALA A 204 4.76 8.24 0.18
N GLN A 205 3.64 7.87 0.79
CA GLN A 205 3.60 7.49 2.20
C GLN A 205 2.63 6.35 2.42
N ASP A 206 3.10 5.28 3.03
CA ASP A 206 2.22 4.18 3.40
C ASP A 206 1.42 4.51 4.66
N ILE A 207 0.16 4.09 4.65
CA ILE A 207 -0.66 3.99 5.86
C ILE A 207 -1.18 2.55 6.00
N THR A 208 -1.26 2.08 7.25
CA THR A 208 -1.86 0.80 7.59
C THR A 208 -3.12 1.04 8.40
N MET A 209 -4.25 0.54 7.91
CA MET A 209 -5.52 0.64 8.60
C MET A 209 -5.53 -0.15 9.90
N ALA A 210 -6.27 0.34 10.89
CA ALA A 210 -6.45 -0.34 12.16
C ALA A 210 -7.11 -1.73 11.99
N GLY A 211 -7.00 -2.55 13.03
CA GLY A 211 -7.58 -3.87 13.10
C GLY A 211 -9.11 -3.87 13.15
N SER A 212 -9.69 -5.07 13.04
CA SER A 212 -11.14 -5.26 13.06
C SER A 212 -11.79 -4.84 14.37
N ASP A 213 -11.04 -4.86 15.47
CA ASP A 213 -11.44 -4.39 16.80
C ASP A 213 -11.78 -2.90 16.80
N ILE A 214 -10.92 -2.08 16.20
CA ILE A 214 -11.11 -0.62 16.11
C ILE A 214 -12.11 -0.28 15.01
N LEU A 215 -11.98 -0.86 13.81
CA LEU A 215 -12.82 -0.49 12.67
C LEU A 215 -14.26 -1.04 12.74
N ARG A 216 -14.57 -1.95 13.67
CA ARG A 216 -15.95 -2.45 13.85
C ARG A 216 -16.96 -1.34 14.07
N GLN A 217 -16.59 -0.30 14.83
CA GLN A 217 -17.48 0.84 15.09
C GLN A 217 -17.75 1.64 13.81
N VAL A 218 -16.73 1.82 12.97
CA VAL A 218 -16.86 2.50 11.68
C VAL A 218 -17.75 1.68 10.72
N LEU A 219 -17.57 0.35 10.71
CA LEU A 219 -18.34 -0.59 9.90
C LEU A 219 -19.84 -0.64 10.29
N ALA A 220 -20.14 -0.46 11.58
CA ALA A 220 -21.50 -0.39 12.11
C ALA A 220 -22.19 0.96 11.85
N GLY A 221 -21.40 2.01 11.58
CA GLY A 221 -21.89 3.37 11.31
C GLY A 221 -21.70 3.78 9.86
N GLY A 222 -21.10 4.95 9.66
CA GLY A 222 -21.00 5.61 8.35
C GLY A 222 -20.02 4.99 7.34
N ARG A 223 -19.26 3.95 7.72
CA ARG A 223 -18.30 3.23 6.84
C ARG A 223 -17.32 4.14 6.10
N VAL A 224 -16.93 5.25 6.73
CA VAL A 224 -16.00 6.21 6.15
C VAL A 224 -14.90 6.52 7.15
N VAL A 225 -13.65 6.45 6.69
CA VAL A 225 -12.49 7.00 7.40
C VAL A 225 -11.94 8.17 6.59
N ARG A 226 -11.59 9.26 7.27
CA ARG A 226 -10.89 10.39 6.67
C ARG A 226 -9.46 10.38 7.17
N VAL A 227 -8.54 10.50 6.24
CA VAL A 227 -7.12 10.71 6.53
C VAL A 227 -6.81 12.14 6.13
N ARG A 228 -6.31 12.91 7.08
CA ARG A 228 -5.97 14.31 6.87
C ARG A 228 -4.48 14.53 7.05
N GLY A 229 -3.98 15.54 6.37
CA GLY A 229 -2.60 15.96 6.49
C GLY A 229 -2.40 17.35 5.96
N GLN A 230 -1.14 17.73 5.93
CA GLN A 230 -0.68 19.01 5.44
C GLN A 230 0.61 18.81 4.65
N LEU A 231 0.67 19.44 3.49
CA LEU A 231 1.92 19.66 2.79
C LEU A 231 2.42 21.05 3.15
N ARG A 232 3.58 21.12 3.79
CA ARG A 232 4.29 22.37 4.03
C ARG A 232 5.50 22.44 3.11
N TYR A 233 5.72 23.57 2.45
CA TYR A 233 6.91 23.76 1.61
C TYR A 233 7.30 25.23 1.53
N GLN A 234 8.56 25.48 1.19
CA GLN A 234 9.03 26.76 0.70
C GLN A 234 9.60 26.57 -0.71
N ALA A 235 9.12 27.36 -1.65
CA ALA A 235 9.63 27.37 -3.01
C ALA A 235 10.55 28.58 -3.22
N CYS A 236 11.55 28.42 -4.08
CA CYS A 236 12.46 29.49 -4.47
C CYS A 236 12.67 29.46 -5.98
N ASP A 237 12.82 30.64 -6.58
CA ASP A 237 13.31 30.77 -7.95
C ASP A 237 14.83 31.08 -7.96
N ASP A 238 15.37 31.47 -9.11
CA ASP A 238 16.79 31.85 -9.26
C ASP A 238 17.20 33.09 -8.42
N LYS A 239 16.25 33.81 -7.82
CA LYS A 239 16.47 35.14 -7.22
C LYS A 239 16.03 35.22 -5.77
N ILE A 240 14.87 34.65 -5.44
CA ILE A 240 14.23 34.80 -4.14
C ILE A 240 13.60 33.48 -3.68
N CYS A 241 13.52 33.33 -2.36
CA CYS A 241 12.65 32.35 -1.73
C CYS A 241 11.33 33.01 -1.34
N TYR A 242 10.22 32.38 -1.74
CA TYR A 242 8.88 32.85 -1.42
C TYR A 242 8.50 32.52 0.02
N LEU A 243 7.40 33.10 0.50
CA LEU A 243 6.85 32.73 1.79
C LEU A 243 6.42 31.26 1.79
N PRO A 244 6.67 30.52 2.88
CA PRO A 244 6.20 29.15 3.03
C PRO A 244 4.70 29.02 2.80
N GLN A 245 4.30 27.90 2.24
CA GLN A 245 2.91 27.55 1.96
C GLN A 245 2.55 26.29 2.72
N ASP A 246 1.31 26.27 3.23
CA ASP A 246 0.70 25.13 3.90
C ASP A 246 -0.57 24.75 3.12
N ILE A 247 -0.58 23.55 2.53
CA ILE A 247 -1.70 23.03 1.76
C ILE A 247 -2.37 21.90 2.56
N PRO A 248 -3.64 22.04 2.97
CA PRO A 248 -4.36 20.96 3.64
C PRO A 248 -4.70 19.85 2.64
N LEU A 249 -4.58 18.59 3.09
CA LEU A 249 -4.81 17.39 2.30
C LEU A 249 -5.84 16.51 2.99
N GLU A 250 -6.77 15.94 2.22
CA GLU A 250 -7.78 15.02 2.73
C GLU A 250 -8.00 13.86 1.76
N TRP A 251 -7.96 12.64 2.29
CA TRP A 251 -8.41 11.43 1.62
C TRP A 251 -9.63 10.87 2.35
N VAL A 252 -10.60 10.38 1.57
CA VAL A 252 -11.83 9.79 2.08
C VAL A 252 -11.92 8.35 1.63
N PHE A 253 -11.94 7.43 2.57
CA PHE A 253 -11.94 5.99 2.32
C PHE A 253 -13.26 5.37 2.73
N HIS A 254 -13.81 4.49 1.88
CA HIS A 254 -14.91 3.62 2.25
C HIS A 254 -14.40 2.36 2.94
N VAL A 255 -14.96 2.01 4.09
CA VAL A 255 -14.55 0.83 4.86
C VAL A 255 -15.45 -0.35 4.54
N GLU A 256 -14.85 -1.44 4.07
CA GLU A 256 -15.52 -2.71 3.82
C GLU A 256 -15.13 -3.77 4.86
N PRO A 257 -16.06 -4.70 5.20
CA PRO A 257 -15.74 -5.82 6.07
C PRO A 257 -14.82 -6.83 5.37
N LEU A 258 -14.18 -7.68 6.16
CA LEU A 258 -13.49 -8.87 5.65
C LEU A 258 -14.52 -9.91 5.19
N ASP A 259 -14.16 -10.74 4.21
CA ASP A 259 -14.95 -11.93 3.87
C ASP A 259 -14.83 -12.96 4.99
N THR A 260 -15.94 -13.24 5.67
CA THR A 260 -16.03 -14.27 6.72
C THR A 260 -16.94 -15.42 6.33
N GLU A 261 -17.42 -15.46 5.09
CA GLU A 261 -18.29 -16.53 4.60
C GLU A 261 -17.47 -17.80 4.43
N ARG A 262 -17.90 -18.86 5.12
CA ARG A 262 -17.27 -20.18 5.03
C ARG A 262 -17.85 -20.96 3.85
N VAL A 263 -17.01 -21.81 3.27
CA VAL A 263 -17.45 -22.84 2.33
C VAL A 263 -18.44 -23.82 2.99
N PRO A 264 -19.28 -24.55 2.23
CA PRO A 264 -20.16 -25.57 2.78
C PRO A 264 -19.43 -26.56 3.69
N GLU A 265 -20.08 -26.97 4.78
CA GLU A 265 -19.47 -27.81 5.84
C GLU A 265 -18.84 -29.09 5.27
N ALA A 266 -19.47 -29.70 4.26
CA ALA A 266 -19.00 -30.93 3.61
C ALA A 266 -17.63 -30.79 2.93
N ILE A 267 -17.18 -29.58 2.62
CA ILE A 267 -15.89 -29.32 1.98
C ILE A 267 -14.96 -28.46 2.85
N GLN A 268 -15.33 -28.17 4.10
CA GLN A 268 -14.44 -27.46 5.02
C GLN A 268 -13.23 -28.33 5.38
N HIS A 269 -12.15 -27.68 5.82
CA HIS A 269 -11.00 -28.37 6.41
C HIS A 269 -11.46 -29.36 7.49
N PRO A 270 -10.90 -30.58 7.54
CA PRO A 270 -11.24 -31.55 8.57
C PRO A 270 -11.08 -30.92 9.95
N SER A 271 -12.13 -30.99 10.76
CA SER A 271 -12.01 -30.60 12.16
C SER A 271 -10.97 -31.51 12.82
N PRO A 272 -10.04 -30.97 13.62
CA PRO A 272 -9.14 -31.80 14.40
C PRO A 272 -9.96 -32.78 15.22
N PRO A 273 -9.49 -34.03 15.43
CA PRO A 273 -10.14 -34.94 16.34
C PRO A 273 -10.29 -34.23 17.69
N ARG A 274 -11.51 -34.17 18.23
CA ARG A 274 -11.75 -33.66 19.59
C ARG A 274 -10.87 -34.49 20.51
N GLY A 275 -9.82 -33.89 21.05
CA GLY A 275 -8.94 -34.57 22.01
C GLY A 275 -9.79 -35.16 23.12
N GLY A 276 -9.79 -36.49 23.21
CA GLY A 276 -10.32 -37.18 24.38
C GLY A 276 -9.59 -36.68 25.61
N ARG A 277 -10.35 -36.22 26.60
CA ARG A 277 -9.84 -36.05 27.96
C ARG A 277 -9.47 -37.39 28.54
#